data_AF-A0A197ZZX9-F1
#
_entry.id   AF-A0A197ZZX9-F1
#
_cell.length_a   1.000
_cell.length_b   1.000
_cell.length_c   1.000
_cell.angle_alpha   90.00
_cell.angle_beta   90.00
_cell.angle_gamma   90.00
#
_symmetry.space_group_name_H-M   'P 1'
#
loop_
_entity.id
_entity.type
_entity.pdbx_description
1 polymer ?
#
loop_
_entity_poly.entity_id
_entity_poly.type
_entity_poly.pdbx_seq_one_letter_code
_entity_poly.pdbx_strand_id
1 'polypeptide(L)' 'MWELMLATEQLDIYMDEVNLKLEIRIKSERDSAPLIIRMNHTDLTQLIYTLLEINRSFRGDVPFFHTKKLSGKA' A
#
# COMPACT_ATOMS: atom_id res chain seq x y z
N MET A 1 13.69 -17.28 1.23
CA MET A 1 12.54 -18.17 0.97
C MET A 1 11.30 -17.30 1.09
N TRP A 2 10.34 -17.39 0.16
CA TRP A 2 9.13 -16.58 0.25
C TRP A 2 8.15 -17.18 1.26
N GLU A 3 7.73 -16.36 2.23
CA GLU A 3 6.71 -16.70 3.22
C GLU A 3 5.45 -15.90 2.96
N LEU A 4 4.28 -16.55 3.05
CA LEU A 4 2.98 -15.92 2.90
C LEU A 4 2.60 -15.22 4.21
N MET A 5 2.51 -13.89 4.17
CA MET A 5 2.23 -13.04 5.35
C MET A 5 0.75 -12.69 5.47
N LEU A 6 0.07 -12.51 4.34
CA LEU A 6 -1.35 -12.19 4.28
C LEU A 6 -1.95 -12.77 3.00
N ALA A 7 -3.14 -13.35 3.11
CA ALA A 7 -3.93 -13.77 1.96
C ALA A 7 -5.37 -13.26 2.12
N THR A 8 -5.88 -12.66 1.06
CA THR A 8 -7.27 -12.21 0.94
C THR A 8 -7.81 -12.61 -0.44
N GLU A 9 -9.08 -12.36 -0.70
CA GLU A 9 -9.67 -12.57 -2.02
C GLU A 9 -9.05 -11.66 -3.09
N GLN A 10 -8.59 -10.45 -2.72
CA GLN A 10 -8.12 -9.43 -3.65
C GLN A 10 -6.59 -9.34 -3.75
N LEU A 11 -5.87 -9.75 -2.71
CA LEU A 11 -4.41 -9.70 -2.69
C LEU A 11 -3.77 -10.75 -1.79
N ASP A 12 -2.55 -11.14 -2.14
CA ASP A 12 -1.61 -11.85 -1.27
C ASP A 12 -0.36 -10.99 -1.03
N ILE A 13 0.22 -11.12 0.16
CA ILE A 13 1.51 -10.50 0.52
C ILE A 13 2.47 -11.60 0.92
N TYR A 14 3.63 -11.61 0.26
CA TYR A 14 4.74 -12.49 0.58
C TYR A 14 5.96 -11.69 1.01
N MET A 15 6.78 -12.28 1.89
CA MET A 15 8.05 -11.72 2.33
C MET A 15 9.18 -12.72 2.06
N ASP A 16 10.28 -12.25 1.51
CA ASP A 16 11.53 -13.02 1.43
C ASP A 16 12.49 -12.52 2.50
N GLU A 17 12.55 -13.23 3.62
CA GLU A 17 13.37 -12.87 4.77
C GLU A 17 14.86 -12.74 4.42
N VAL A 18 15.35 -13.62 3.53
CA VAL A 18 16.78 -13.67 3.17
C VAL A 18 17.20 -12.45 2.36
N ASN A 19 16.33 -12.02 1.45
CA ASN A 19 16.63 -10.91 0.53
C ASN A 19 16.01 -9.58 0.98
N LEU A 20 15.28 -9.57 2.10
CA LEU A 20 14.52 -8.42 2.61
C LEU A 20 13.62 -7.80 1.54
N LYS A 21 12.87 -8.65 0.84
CA LYS A 21 11.94 -8.24 -0.23
C LYS A 21 10.50 -8.51 0.15
N LEU A 22 9.61 -7.65 -0.33
CA LEU A 22 8.16 -7.84 -0.28
C LEU A 22 7.64 -8.12 -1.68
N GLU A 23 6.69 -9.03 -1.80
CA GLU A 23 5.92 -9.26 -3.03
C GLU A 23 4.43 -9.14 -2.73
N ILE A 24 3.74 -8.24 -3.41
CA ILE A 24 2.28 -8.12 -3.38
C ILE A 24 1.75 -8.71 -4.69
N ARG A 25 0.86 -9.69 -4.60
CA ARG A 25 0.13 -10.23 -5.74
C ARG A 25 -1.31 -9.73 -5.67
N ILE A 26 -1.69 -8.87 -6.61
CA ILE A 26 -3.07 -8.37 -6.73
C ILE A 26 -3.82 -9.33 -7.63
N LYS A 27 -4.88 -9.93 -7.09
CA LYS A 27 -5.75 -10.87 -7.78
C LYS A 27 -6.81 -10.08 -8.53
N SER A 28 -6.99 -10.41 -9.81
CA SER A 28 -8.02 -9.84 -10.67
C SER A 28 -8.88 -10.99 -11.14
N GLU A 29 -10.20 -10.90 -10.98
CA GLU A 29 -11.11 -11.91 -11.54
C GLU A 29 -11.10 -11.93 -13.07
N ARG A 30 -10.65 -10.83 -13.69
CA ARG A 30 -10.63 -10.66 -15.14
C ARG A 30 -9.35 -11.16 -15.79
N ASP A 31 -8.25 -11.19 -15.04
CA ASP A 31 -6.93 -11.54 -15.57
C ASP A 31 -6.52 -12.93 -15.09
N SER A 32 -6.02 -13.75 -16.00
CA SER A 32 -5.56 -15.10 -15.68
C SER A 32 -4.29 -15.14 -14.82
N ALA A 33 -3.58 -14.01 -14.71
CA ALA A 33 -2.38 -13.87 -13.91
C ALA A 33 -2.50 -12.66 -12.96
N PRO A 34 -2.05 -12.79 -11.70
CA PRO A 34 -2.07 -11.68 -10.77
C PRO A 34 -1.05 -10.60 -11.17
N LEU A 35 -1.37 -9.34 -10.90
CA LEU A 35 -0.39 -8.27 -10.98
C LEU A 35 0.59 -8.40 -9.80
N ILE A 36 1.87 -8.56 -10.10
CA ILE A 36 2.91 -8.77 -9.10
C ILE A 36 3.73 -7.49 -8.94
N ILE A 37 3.74 -6.95 -7.72
CA ILE A 37 4.55 -5.81 -7.31
C ILE A 37 5.64 -6.33 -6.36
N ARG A 38 6.91 -6.07 -6.68
CA ARG A 38 8.04 -6.44 -5.83
C ARG A 38 8.75 -5.19 -5.34
N MET A 39 9.04 -5.15 -4.05
CA MET A 39 9.64 -4.00 -3.38
C MET A 39 10.84 -4.44 -2.55
N ASN A 40 11.86 -3.59 -2.51
CA ASN A 40 12.96 -3.72 -1.57
C ASN A 40 12.60 -3.05 -0.23
N HIS A 41 13.51 -3.11 0.74
CA HIS A 41 13.33 -2.50 2.06
C HIS A 41 13.05 -0.99 2.03
N THR A 42 13.71 -0.24 1.14
CA THR A 42 13.50 1.22 1.00
C THR A 42 12.10 1.54 0.50
N ASP A 43 11.66 0.85 -0.56
CA ASP A 43 10.31 1.02 -1.12
C ASP A 43 9.24 0.65 -0.09
N LEU A 44 9.43 -0.47 0.62
CA LEU A 44 8.54 -0.91 1.71
C LEU A 44 8.43 0.13 2.81
N THR A 45 9.56 0.69 3.24
CA THR A 45 9.59 1.71 4.30
C THR A 45 8.77 2.94 3.88
N GLN A 46 8.95 3.42 2.65
CA GLN A 46 8.18 4.56 2.13
C GLN A 46 6.69 4.24 2.02
N LEU A 47 6.32 3.04 1.55
CA LEU A 47 4.93 2.61 1.48
C LEU A 47 4.29 2.57 2.87
N ILE A 48 4.96 2.02 3.88
CA ILE A 48 4.45 1.95 5.26
C ILE A 48 4.18 3.35 5.80
N TYR A 49 5.13 4.28 5.66
CA TYR A 49 4.94 5.66 6.11
C TYR A 49 3.73 6.32 5.43
N THR A 50 3.58 6.10 4.13
CA THR A 50 2.44 6.63 3.37
C THR A 50 1.11 6.04 3.85
N LEU A 51 1.04 4.73 4.07
CA LEU A 51 -0.16 4.06 4.58
C LEU A 51 -0.53 4.51 6.00
N LEU A 52 0.46 4.75 6.86
CA LEU A 52 0.25 5.29 8.20
C LEU A 52 -0.30 6.72 8.14
N GLU A 53 0.17 7.55 7.21
CA GLU A 53 -0.35 8.90 7.00
C GLU A 53 -1.79 8.88 6.45
N ILE A 54 -2.09 7.98 5.51
CA ILE A 54 -3.46 7.73 5.04
C ILE A 54 -4.37 7.29 6.20
N ASN A 55 -3.90 6.37 7.05
CA ASN A 55 -4.66 5.91 8.21
C ASN A 55 -4.99 7.05 9.19
N ARG A 56 -3.99 7.89 9.50
CA ARG A 56 -4.19 9.12 10.30
C ARG A 56 -5.22 10.04 9.67
N SER A 57 -5.21 10.15 8.35
CA SER A 57 -6.17 10.97 7.61
C SER A 57 -7.59 10.40 7.69
N PHE A 58 -7.76 9.08 7.61
CA PHE A 58 -9.06 8.41 7.80
C PHE A 58 -9.61 8.54 9.22
N ARG A 59 -8.73 8.56 10.24
CA ARG A 59 -9.15 8.81 11.64
C ARG A 59 -9.49 10.28 11.92
N GLY A 60 -9.16 11.19 11.00
CA GLY A 60 -9.32 12.63 11.19
C GLY A 60 -8.18 13.30 11.97
N ASP A 61 -7.07 12.59 12.22
CA ASP A 61 -5.89 13.14 12.91
C ASP A 61 -5.16 14.19 12.04
N VAL A 62 -5.30 14.08 10.71
CA VAL A 62 -4.67 14.94 9.70
C VAL A 62 -5.69 15.20 8.57
N PRO A 63 -5.76 16.42 8.01
CA PRO A 63 -6.70 16.71 6.92
C PRO A 63 -6.34 15.95 5.63
N PHE A 64 -7.35 15.31 5.03
CA PHE A 64 -7.23 14.46 3.83
C PHE A 64 -6.78 15.23 2.58
N PHE A 65 -7.19 16.49 2.50
CA PHE A 65 -6.72 17.44 1.52
C PHE A 65 -6.08 18.57 2.31
N HIS A 66 -4.91 19.07 1.87
CA HIS A 66 -4.60 20.46 2.16
C HIS A 66 -5.81 21.23 1.68
N THR A 67 -6.53 21.88 2.59
CA THR A 67 -7.59 22.82 2.24
C THR A 67 -6.91 23.89 1.40
N LYS A 68 -6.84 23.68 0.08
CA LYS A 68 -6.78 24.78 -0.87
C LYS A 68 -7.97 25.61 -0.46
N LYS A 69 -7.70 26.71 0.26
CA LYS A 69 -8.70 27.72 0.56
C LYS A 69 -9.42 27.92 -0.76
N LEU A 70 -10.66 27.42 -0.85
CA LEU A 70 -11.55 27.80 -1.92
C LEU A 70 -11.63 29.30 -1.75
N SER A 71 -10.90 30.02 -2.60
CA SER A 71 -10.91 31.46 -2.65
C SER A 71 -12.35 31.83 -2.98
N GLY A 72 -13.16 32.03 -1.94
CA GLY A 72 -14.47 32.62 -2.07
C GLY A 72 -14.29 33.94 -2.79
N LYS A 73 -14.69 33.99 -4.05
CA LYS A 73 -15.10 35.25 -4.66
C LYS A 73 -16.58 35.39 -4.33
N ALA A 74 -16.83 36.15 -3.27
CA ALA A 74 -18.05 36.91 -3.11
C ALA A 74 -18.16 37.95 -4.24
#